data_AF-A0A496Y2N4-F1
#
_entry.id   AF-A0A496Y2N4-F1
#
_cell.length_a   1.000
_cell.length_b   1.000
_cell.length_c   1.000
_cell.angle_alpha   90.00
_cell.angle_beta   90.00
_cell.angle_gamma   90.00
#
_symmetry.space_group_name_H-M   'P 1'
#
loop_
_entity.id
_entity.type
_entity.pdbx_description
1 polymer ?
#
loop_
_entity_poly.entity_id
_entity_poly.type
_entity_poly.pdbx_seq_one_letter_code
_entity_poly.pdbx_strand_id
1 'polypeptide(L)'
;MIVVSACLIGIPCRYNGGHCRSSALVQHLRQTPFLALCPEVLGGLPIPRPPAEIVGGNGFDVLAGRARLINHQEQDVTDQFLQGAQRGLDLVRSLATSVCYLKSRSPSCGWSQPGDTNGVIGVWAALLVQAGYQVIPAEADGR
;
A
#
# COMPACT_ATOMS: atom_id res chain seq x y z
N MET A 1 9.30 -1.78 16.22
CA MET A 1 8.66 -0.71 15.42
C MET A 1 7.77 -1.39 14.39
N ILE A 2 6.73 -0.74 13.87
CA ILE A 2 5.79 -1.33 12.88
C ILE A 2 5.64 -0.37 11.69
N VAL A 3 5.36 -0.86 10.49
CA VAL A 3 4.99 -0.01 9.35
C VAL A 3 3.48 -0.06 9.14
N VAL A 4 2.87 1.10 8.86
CA VAL A 4 1.43 1.20 8.63
C VAL A 4 1.11 2.06 7.41
N SER A 5 0.10 1.70 6.62
CA SER A 5 -0.42 2.61 5.59
C SER A 5 -0.92 3.90 6.26
N ALA A 6 -0.38 5.06 5.85
CA ALA A 6 -0.66 6.35 6.47
C ALA A 6 -2.16 6.70 6.53
N CYS A 7 -2.93 6.30 5.51
CA CYS A 7 -4.36 6.51 5.47
C CYS A 7 -5.14 5.76 6.58
N LEU A 8 -4.61 4.65 7.12
CA LEU A 8 -5.22 3.88 8.21
C LEU A 8 -5.10 4.57 9.57
N ILE A 9 -4.10 5.42 9.76
CA ILE A 9 -3.92 6.20 10.99
C ILE A 9 -4.52 7.61 10.89
N GLY A 10 -5.18 7.93 9.76
CA GLY A 10 -5.94 9.17 9.57
C GLY A 10 -5.23 10.25 8.74
N ILE A 11 -4.06 9.97 8.15
CA ILE A 11 -3.42 10.95 7.25
C ILE A 11 -4.22 11.04 5.93
N PRO A 12 -4.59 12.25 5.47
CA PRO A 12 -5.40 12.46 4.28
C PRO A 12 -4.60 12.29 2.98
N CYS A 13 -4.08 11.08 2.74
CA CYS A 13 -3.21 10.78 1.59
C CYS A 13 -3.85 9.90 0.52
N ARG A 14 -5.14 9.59 0.62
CA ARG A 14 -5.84 8.80 -0.40
C ARG A 14 -5.98 9.58 -1.70
N TYR A 15 -6.32 8.86 -2.78
CA TYR A 15 -6.55 9.45 -4.10
C TYR A 15 -7.58 10.59 -4.07
N ASN A 16 -8.60 10.50 -3.22
CA ASN A 16 -9.65 11.51 -3.08
C ASN A 16 -9.34 12.63 -2.07
N GLY A 17 -8.09 12.72 -1.56
CA GLY A 17 -7.72 13.69 -0.52
C GLY A 17 -8.21 13.34 0.89
N GLY A 18 -8.90 12.22 1.07
CA GLY A 18 -9.34 11.75 2.38
C GLY A 18 -8.39 10.74 3.01
N HIS A 19 -8.87 10.12 4.09
CA HIS A 19 -8.21 8.99 4.75
C HIS A 19 -9.16 7.79 4.82
N CYS A 20 -8.71 6.70 5.46
CA CYS A 20 -9.53 5.54 5.74
C CYS A 20 -9.12 4.98 7.10
N ARG A 21 -9.36 5.80 8.13
CA ARG A 21 -8.88 5.53 9.48
C ARG A 21 -9.49 4.21 9.96
N SER A 22 -8.68 3.43 10.66
CA SER A 22 -9.09 2.21 11.35
C SER A 22 -8.94 2.46 12.84
N SER A 23 -10.04 2.72 13.52
CA SER A 23 -10.05 2.97 14.97
C SER A 23 -9.56 1.76 15.74
N ALA A 24 -9.85 0.55 15.26
CA ALA A 24 -9.32 -0.70 15.81
C ALA A 24 -7.79 -0.77 15.70
N LEU A 25 -7.21 -0.47 14.54
CA LEU A 25 -5.76 -0.48 14.36
C LEU A 25 -5.08 0.62 15.18
N VAL A 26 -5.65 1.83 15.20
CA VAL A 26 -5.11 2.95 16.01
C VAL A 26 -5.10 2.58 17.49
N GLN A 27 -6.16 1.96 17.99
CA GLN A 27 -6.22 1.49 19.37
C GLN A 27 -5.19 0.37 19.64
N HIS A 28 -5.05 -0.58 18.71
CA HIS A 28 -4.05 -1.65 18.81
C HIS A 28 -2.61 -1.13 18.85
N LEU A 29 -2.31 -0.06 18.10
CA LEU A 29 -0.98 0.53 18.00
C LEU A 29 -0.70 1.64 19.05
N ARG A 30 -1.61 1.89 20.00
CA ARG A 30 -1.55 3.06 20.89
C ARG A 30 -0.23 3.22 21.68
N GLN A 31 0.42 2.12 22.03
CA GLN A 31 1.70 2.11 22.75
C GLN A 31 2.85 1.56 21.91
N THR A 32 2.63 1.35 20.61
CA THR A 32 3.58 0.71 19.72
C THR A 32 4.15 1.75 18.76
N PRO A 33 5.46 2.03 18.76
CA PRO A 33 6.06 2.93 17.79
C PRO A 33 5.87 2.41 16.36
N PHE A 34 5.34 3.27 15.48
CA PHE A 34 5.12 2.94 14.08
C PHE A 34 5.61 4.03 13.13
N LEU A 35 5.91 3.63 11.89
CA LEU A 35 6.17 4.52 10.76
C LEU A 35 4.97 4.45 9.80
N ALA A 36 4.35 5.60 9.56
CA ALA A 36 3.22 5.73 8.64
C ALA A 36 3.71 6.11 7.24
N LEU A 37 3.40 5.29 6.23
CA LEU A 37 3.86 5.49 4.85
C LEU A 37 2.70 5.48 3.84
N CYS A 38 2.82 6.28 2.79
CA CYS A 38 1.98 6.20 1.61
C CYS A 38 2.88 6.00 0.38
N PRO A 39 3.00 4.79 -0.18
CA PRO A 39 3.88 4.52 -1.31
C PRO A 39 3.51 5.39 -2.53
N GLU A 40 2.23 5.64 -2.78
CA GLU A 40 1.78 6.48 -3.91
C GLU A 40 2.34 7.91 -3.82
N VAL A 41 2.34 8.51 -2.61
CA VAL A 41 2.90 9.85 -2.37
C VAL A 41 4.43 9.82 -2.39
N LEU A 42 5.05 8.80 -1.81
CA LEU A 42 6.51 8.60 -1.90
C LEU A 42 6.97 8.45 -3.36
N GLY A 43 6.11 7.91 -4.22
CA GLY A 43 6.29 7.78 -5.66
C GLY A 43 6.08 9.08 -6.44
N GLY A 44 5.68 10.16 -5.78
CA GLY A 44 5.46 11.47 -6.39
C GLY A 44 4.04 11.73 -6.91
N LEU A 45 3.06 10.85 -6.63
CA LEU A 45 1.68 11.12 -7.02
C LEU A 45 1.06 12.20 -6.11
N PRO A 46 0.26 13.12 -6.67
CA PRO A 46 -0.34 14.20 -5.91
C PRO A 46 -1.49 13.73 -4.99
N ILE A 47 -1.96 14.66 -4.17
CA ILE A 47 -3.19 14.53 -3.39
C ILE A 47 -4.06 15.77 -3.70
N PRO A 48 -5.28 15.62 -4.25
CA PRO A 48 -5.86 14.38 -4.79
C PRO A 48 -5.17 13.92 -6.09
N ARG A 49 -5.51 12.71 -6.54
CA ARG A 49 -5.06 12.10 -7.80
C ARG A 49 -6.17 11.21 -8.39
N PRO A 50 -6.17 10.95 -9.71
CA PRO A 50 -7.07 9.96 -10.30
C PRO A 50 -6.88 8.58 -9.65
N PRO A 51 -7.95 7.79 -9.41
CA PRO A 51 -7.82 6.40 -9.00
C PRO A 51 -7.04 5.61 -10.06
N ALA A 52 -6.33 4.57 -9.62
CA ALA A 52 -5.59 3.68 -10.51
C ALA A 52 -5.82 2.21 -10.15
N GLU A 53 -5.72 1.36 -11.16
CA GLU A 53 -5.94 -0.08 -11.06
C GLU A 53 -4.80 -0.84 -11.73
N ILE A 54 -4.56 -2.05 -11.26
CA ILE A 54 -3.59 -2.95 -11.89
C ILE A 54 -4.27 -3.61 -13.09
N VAL A 55 -3.68 -3.46 -14.27
CA VAL A 55 -4.15 -4.06 -15.52
C VAL A 55 -3.16 -5.15 -15.95
N GLY A 56 -3.68 -6.34 -16.22
CA GLY A 56 -2.91 -7.48 -16.71
C GLY A 56 -2.27 -8.38 -15.65
N GLY A 57 -2.70 -8.28 -14.39
CA GLY A 57 -2.21 -9.17 -13.32
C GLY A 57 -2.37 -8.55 -11.93
N ASN A 58 -1.37 -8.76 -11.07
CA ASN A 58 -1.33 -8.21 -9.72
C ASN A 58 0.02 -7.53 -9.41
N GLY A 59 0.24 -7.14 -8.15
CA GLY A 59 1.48 -6.48 -7.72
C GLY A 59 2.76 -7.25 -8.03
N PHE A 60 2.76 -8.59 -7.98
CA PHE A 60 3.92 -9.39 -8.39
C PHE A 60 4.18 -9.32 -9.90
N ASP A 61 3.12 -9.27 -10.71
CA ASP A 61 3.25 -9.12 -12.16
C ASP A 61 3.74 -7.73 -12.55
N VAL A 62 3.34 -6.70 -11.80
CA VAL A 62 3.88 -5.34 -11.97
C VAL A 62 5.39 -5.32 -11.68
N LEU A 63 5.82 -5.92 -10.57
CA LEU A 63 7.25 -6.03 -10.24
C LEU A 63 8.05 -6.80 -11.30
N ALA A 64 7.42 -7.77 -11.98
CA ALA A 64 8.02 -8.54 -13.06
C ALA A 64 7.88 -7.89 -14.45
N GLY A 65 7.30 -6.69 -14.56
CA GLY A 65 7.10 -5.99 -15.84
C GLY A 65 6.03 -6.60 -16.75
N ARG A 66 5.12 -7.43 -16.20
CA ARG A 66 4.04 -8.11 -16.94
C ARG A 66 2.67 -7.45 -16.78
N ALA A 67 2.51 -6.58 -15.79
CA ALA A 67 1.29 -5.82 -15.55
C ALA A 67 1.62 -4.33 -15.36
N ARG A 68 0.61 -3.48 -15.48
CA ARG A 68 0.74 -2.02 -15.42
C ARG A 68 -0.27 -1.40 -14.46
N LEU A 69 0.02 -0.20 -13.97
CA LEU A 69 -0.93 0.62 -13.22
C LEU A 69 -1.48 1.69 -14.14
N ILE A 70 -2.76 1.59 -14.47
CA ILE A 70 -3.45 2.54 -15.32
C ILE A 70 -4.43 3.34 -14.46
N ASN A 71 -4.39 4.66 -14.58
CA ASN A 71 -5.32 5.52 -13.87
C ASN A 71 -6.62 5.74 -14.67
N HIS A 72 -7.65 6.29 -14.03
CA HIS A 72 -8.97 6.54 -14.67
C HIS A 72 -8.93 7.62 -15.77
N GLN A 73 -7.79 8.25 -16.00
CA GLN A 73 -7.53 9.14 -17.14
C GLN A 73 -6.72 8.42 -18.24
N GLU A 74 -6.64 7.09 -18.18
CA GLU A 74 -5.93 6.22 -19.12
C GLU A 74 -4.41 6.44 -19.16
N GLN A 75 -3.85 7.09 -18.13
CA GLN A 75 -2.41 7.32 -18.03
C GLN A 75 -1.73 6.13 -17.34
N ASP A 76 -0.60 5.72 -17.89
CA ASP A 76 0.30 4.76 -17.26
C ASP A 76 1.05 5.44 -16.12
N VAL A 77 0.78 5.01 -14.89
CA VAL A 77 1.40 5.53 -13.66
C VAL A 77 2.26 4.47 -12.98
N THR A 78 2.66 3.43 -13.72
CA THR A 78 3.43 2.29 -13.19
C THR A 78 4.73 2.74 -12.53
N ASP A 79 5.45 3.69 -13.12
CA ASP A 79 6.74 4.16 -12.61
C ASP A 79 6.61 4.82 -11.24
N GLN A 80 5.59 5.65 -11.02
CA GLN A 80 5.37 6.29 -9.71
C GLN A 80 5.05 5.24 -8.66
N PHE A 81 4.26 4.23 -9.00
CA PHE A 81 3.92 3.12 -8.10
C PHE A 81 5.16 2.25 -7.75
N LEU A 82 6.01 1.93 -8.74
CA LEU A 82 7.25 1.18 -8.53
C LEU A 82 8.26 1.97 -7.70
N GLN A 83 8.47 3.27 -8.02
CA GLN A 83 9.35 4.14 -7.25
C GLN A 83 8.87 4.30 -5.80
N GLY A 84 7.55 4.46 -5.62
CA GLY A 84 6.92 4.54 -4.32
C GLY A 84 7.09 3.27 -3.49
N ALA A 85 6.92 2.10 -4.12
CA ALA A 85 7.15 0.81 -3.49
C ALA A 85 8.60 0.62 -3.07
N GLN A 86 9.56 0.95 -3.95
CA GLN A 86 10.99 0.82 -3.66
C GLN A 86 11.43 1.76 -2.53
N ARG A 87 11.08 3.05 -2.60
CA ARG A 87 11.35 4.01 -1.53
C ARG A 87 10.72 3.59 -0.20
N GLY A 88 9.50 3.06 -0.26
CA GLY A 88 8.83 2.49 0.90
C GLY A 88 9.62 1.34 1.51
N LEU A 89 10.06 0.37 0.70
CA LEU A 89 10.89 -0.75 1.14
C LEU A 89 12.23 -0.28 1.75
N ASP A 90 12.90 0.69 1.14
CA ASP A 90 14.17 1.20 1.64
C ASP A 90 14.02 1.85 3.02
N LEU A 91 12.92 2.58 3.25
CA LEU A 91 12.56 3.06 4.58
C LEU A 91 12.31 1.91 5.55
N VAL A 92 11.55 0.88 5.15
CA VAL A 92 11.28 -0.29 6.00
C VAL A 92 12.57 -1.02 6.38
N ARG A 93 13.52 -1.16 5.46
CA ARG A 93 14.83 -1.81 5.70
C ARG A 93 15.67 -1.11 6.75
N SER A 94 15.53 0.20 6.91
CA SER A 94 16.21 0.96 7.96
C SER A 94 15.64 0.71 9.37
N LEU A 95 14.55 -0.05 9.50
CA LEU A 95 13.86 -0.30 10.76
C LEU A 95 14.06 -1.74 11.24
N ALA A 96 14.17 -1.90 12.55
CA ALA A 96 14.03 -3.20 13.21
C ALA A 96 12.54 -3.60 13.29
N THR A 97 11.96 -3.99 12.16
CA THR A 97 10.59 -4.50 12.03
C THR A 97 10.52 -5.67 11.07
N SER A 98 9.55 -6.55 11.27
CA SER A 98 9.16 -7.59 10.31
C SER A 98 7.68 -7.50 9.91
N VAL A 99 6.91 -6.57 10.48
CA VAL A 99 5.45 -6.50 10.33
C VAL A 99 5.00 -5.17 9.72
N CYS A 100 4.11 -5.27 8.73
CA CYS A 100 3.50 -4.14 8.03
C CYS A 100 1.97 -4.28 8.01
N TYR A 101 1.25 -3.30 8.57
CA TYR A 101 -0.22 -3.20 8.47
C TYR A 101 -0.62 -2.35 7.28
N LEU A 102 -1.17 -2.99 6.24
CA LEU A 102 -1.43 -2.32 4.97
C LEU A 102 -2.92 -2.22 4.67
N LYS A 103 -3.31 -1.13 4.00
CA LYS A 103 -4.70 -0.90 3.62
C LYS A 103 -5.13 -1.89 2.54
N SER A 104 -6.15 -2.70 2.84
CA SER A 104 -6.74 -3.65 1.89
C SER A 104 -7.29 -2.98 0.63
N ARG A 105 -7.40 -3.71 -0.48
CA ARG A 105 -8.05 -3.26 -1.73
C ARG A 105 -7.38 -2.01 -2.36
N SER A 106 -6.09 -1.81 -2.15
CA SER A 106 -5.31 -0.72 -2.76
C SER A 106 -4.36 -1.28 -3.83
N PRO A 107 -4.19 -0.61 -4.98
CA PRO A 107 -3.20 -0.98 -6.00
C PRO A 107 -1.75 -0.94 -5.49
N SER A 108 -1.47 -0.22 -4.40
CA SER A 108 -0.18 -0.24 -3.72
C SER A 108 -0.16 -1.18 -2.51
N CYS A 109 -1.13 -1.04 -1.62
CA CYS A 109 -1.09 -1.60 -0.26
C CYS A 109 -1.95 -2.86 -0.09
N GLY A 110 -2.80 -3.19 -1.06
CA GLY A 110 -3.70 -4.33 -0.96
C GLY A 110 -2.92 -5.62 -0.75
N TRP A 111 -3.40 -6.47 0.16
CA TRP A 111 -2.86 -7.81 0.34
C TRP A 111 -4.01 -8.78 0.55
N SER A 112 -3.98 -9.86 -0.22
CA SER A 112 -4.91 -10.97 -0.10
C SER A 112 -4.12 -12.26 -0.04
N GLN A 113 -4.59 -13.18 0.81
CA GLN A 113 -3.92 -14.46 1.04
C GLN A 113 -4.01 -15.34 -0.21
N PRO A 114 -3.06 -16.28 -0.40
CA PRO A 114 -3.14 -17.27 -1.47
C PRO A 114 -4.50 -17.98 -1.48
N GLY A 115 -5.18 -17.99 -2.63
CA GLY A 115 -6.51 -18.57 -2.80
C GLY A 115 -7.68 -17.58 -2.77
N ASP A 116 -7.46 -16.34 -2.33
CA ASP A 116 -8.44 -15.25 -2.49
C ASP A 116 -8.29 -14.61 -3.88
N THR A 117 -9.13 -15.06 -4.82
CA THR A 117 -9.13 -14.55 -6.20
C THR A 117 -9.86 -13.21 -6.36
N ASN A 118 -10.59 -12.76 -5.34
CA ASN A 118 -11.32 -11.50 -5.36
C ASN A 118 -10.52 -10.35 -4.72
N GLY A 119 -9.33 -10.69 -4.22
CA GLY A 119 -8.40 -9.81 -3.55
C GLY A 119 -7.54 -8.97 -4.46
N VAL A 120 -7.18 -7.76 -4.02
CA VAL A 120 -6.15 -6.95 -4.67
C VAL A 120 -4.83 -7.19 -3.97
N ILE A 121 -3.83 -7.67 -4.71
CA ILE A 121 -2.43 -7.66 -4.28
C ILE A 121 -1.76 -6.44 -4.92
N GLY A 122 -1.43 -5.45 -4.10
CA GLY A 122 -0.78 -4.22 -4.52
C GLY A 122 0.73 -4.35 -4.67
N VAL A 123 1.34 -3.47 -5.47
CA VAL A 123 2.76 -3.55 -5.82
C VAL A 123 3.71 -3.43 -4.62
N TRP A 124 3.39 -2.57 -3.65
CA TRP A 124 4.23 -2.40 -2.45
C TRP A 124 4.07 -3.58 -1.49
N ALA A 125 2.84 -4.08 -1.32
CA ALA A 125 2.60 -5.29 -0.54
C ALA A 125 3.34 -6.50 -1.11
N ALA A 126 3.27 -6.71 -2.43
CA ALA A 126 4.01 -7.76 -3.14
C ALA A 126 5.53 -7.64 -2.90
N LEU A 127 6.08 -6.43 -3.03
CA LEU A 127 7.50 -6.18 -2.83
C LEU A 127 7.95 -6.44 -1.38
N LEU A 128 7.16 -6.02 -0.40
CA LEU A 128 7.42 -6.31 1.02
C LEU A 128 7.44 -7.81 1.30
N VAL A 129 6.49 -8.56 0.73
CA VAL A 129 6.44 -10.02 0.87
C VAL A 129 7.65 -10.69 0.22
N GLN A 130 8.05 -10.29 -1.00
CA GLN A 130 9.27 -10.78 -1.64
C GLN A 130 10.53 -10.50 -0.81
N ALA A 131 10.55 -9.38 -0.09
CA ALA A 131 11.64 -9.00 0.81
C ALA A 131 11.56 -9.67 2.20
N GLY A 132 10.59 -10.55 2.44
CA GLY A 132 10.47 -11.33 3.67
C GLY A 132 9.70 -10.66 4.82
N TYR A 133 8.97 -9.58 4.55
CA TYR A 133 8.12 -8.92 5.55
C TYR A 133 6.73 -9.56 5.64
N GLN A 134 6.22 -9.68 6.86
CA GLN A 134 4.84 -10.07 7.11
C GLN A 134 3.90 -8.90 6.82
N VAL A 135 3.04 -9.06 5.82
CA VAL A 135 1.99 -8.09 5.49
C VAL A 135 0.67 -8.54 6.11
N ILE A 136 0.07 -7.65 6.90
CA ILE A 136 -1.23 -7.85 7.55
C ILE A 136 -2.22 -6.84 6.96
N PRO A 137 -3.29 -7.30 6.29
CA PRO A 137 -4.31 -6.40 5.77
C PRO A 137 -5.12 -5.81 6.93
N ALA A 138 -5.44 -4.53 6.83
CA ALA A 138 -6.27 -3.83 7.81
C ALA A 138 -7.45 -3.12 7.13
N GLU A 139 -8.64 -3.31 7.70
CA GLU A 139 -9.87 -2.66 7.25
C GLU A 139 -10.04 -1.28 7.90
N ALA A 140 -10.69 -0.39 7.16
CA ALA A 140 -11.07 0.93 7.64
C ALA A 140 -12.40 0.86 8.39
N ASP A 141 -12.70 1.89 9.18
CA ASP A 141 -13.96 1.97 9.90
C ASP A 141 -15.17 1.86 8.94
N GLY A 142 -16.17 1.05 9.33
CA GLY A 142 -17.41 0.86 8.57
C GLY A 142 -17.29 -0.01 7.31
N ARG A 143 -16.33 -0.94 7.25
CA ARG A 143 -16.11 -1.86 6.11
C ARG A 143 -15.88 -3.30 6.54
#